data_AF-A0A259STU1-F1
#
_entry.id   AF-A0A259STU1-F1
#
_cell.length_a   1.000
_cell.length_b   1.000
_cell.length_c   1.000
_cell.angle_alpha   90.00
_cell.angle_beta   90.00
_cell.angle_gamma   90.00
#
_symmetry.space_group_name_H-M   'P 1'
#
loop_
_entity.id
_entity.type
_entity.pdbx_description
1 polymer ?
#
loop_
_entity_poly.entity_id
_entity_poly.type
_entity_poly.pdbx_seq_one_letter_code
_entity_poly.pdbx_strand_id
1 'polypeptide(L)'
;MVEAALKDSAPVKGEIAFKVNAAYEGLDYHALNAMLNLYDADGKIQFDADKRAAREYFLQHVNQNTVFFHSLKERLDYLVEKEYYEGAVLDAYSFEFVQKLNDLAYSKKFRFETFLGAFKYYTSYTLKTFDGKRYLERFEDRVVMTALALADGDED
;
A
#
# COMPACT_ATOMS: atom_id res chain seq x y z
N MET A 1 6.96 -27.07 1.76
CA MET A 1 7.89 -26.53 2.79
C MET A 1 7.79 -25.00 2.92
N VAL A 2 6.62 -24.39 2.65
CA VAL A 2 6.42 -22.92 2.67
C VAL A 2 5.35 -22.57 3.70
N GLU A 3 5.59 -22.89 4.97
CA GLU A 3 4.64 -22.56 6.06
C GLU A 3 5.32 -22.11 7.36
N ALA A 4 6.64 -21.83 7.34
CA ALA A 4 7.41 -21.58 8.56
C ALA A 4 7.93 -20.14 8.76
N ALA A 5 7.51 -19.15 7.96
CA ALA A 5 8.05 -17.78 8.07
C ALA A 5 7.05 -16.70 8.54
N LEU A 6 5.89 -17.10 9.10
CA LEU A 6 4.87 -16.14 9.57
C LEU A 6 4.62 -16.15 11.09
N LYS A 7 5.45 -16.83 11.88
CA LYS A 7 5.33 -16.83 13.35
C LYS A 7 6.57 -16.23 14.00
N ASP A 8 6.59 -14.91 14.15
CA ASP A 8 6.77 -14.24 15.44
C ASP A 8 7.07 -12.75 15.24
N SER A 9 6.01 -11.95 15.26
CA SER A 9 6.08 -10.63 15.86
C SER A 9 4.80 -10.49 16.68
N ALA A 10 4.89 -10.69 17.99
CA ALA A 10 3.76 -10.43 18.87
C ALA A 10 3.31 -8.98 18.65
N PRO A 11 2.04 -8.72 18.32
CA PRO A 11 1.59 -7.36 18.07
C PRO A 11 1.79 -6.53 19.35
N VAL A 12 2.37 -5.33 19.19
CA VAL A 12 2.54 -4.39 20.30
C VAL A 12 1.15 -4.09 20.87
N LYS A 13 1.01 -3.98 22.20
CA LYS A 13 -0.28 -3.82 22.91
C LYS A 13 -1.19 -2.73 22.30
N GLY A 14 -0.60 -1.68 21.71
CA GLY A 14 -1.31 -0.63 20.95
C GLY A 14 -1.84 -1.03 19.57
N GLU A 15 -1.23 -1.99 18.87
CA GLU A 15 -1.70 -2.46 17.55
C GLU A 15 -2.99 -3.28 17.61
N ILE A 16 -3.18 -4.06 18.68
CA ILE A 16 -4.45 -4.75 18.91
C ILE A 16 -5.52 -3.71 19.28
N ALA A 17 -5.18 -2.77 20.16
CA ALA A 17 -6.13 -1.80 20.71
C ALA A 17 -6.89 -1.02 19.61
N PHE A 18 -6.20 -0.44 18.62
CA PHE A 18 -6.89 0.35 17.59
C PHE A 18 -7.75 -0.51 16.63
N LYS A 19 -7.39 -1.79 16.42
CA LYS A 19 -8.09 -2.71 15.52
C LYS A 19 -9.41 -3.22 16.10
N VAL A 20 -9.54 -3.30 17.43
CA VAL A 20 -10.72 -3.85 18.10
C VAL A 20 -11.42 -2.86 19.04
N ASN A 21 -11.09 -1.57 18.95
CA ASN A 21 -11.77 -0.55 19.74
C ASN A 21 -13.23 -0.40 19.27
N ALA A 22 -14.17 -0.74 20.15
CA ALA A 22 -15.61 -0.67 19.89
C ALA A 22 -16.09 0.76 19.59
N ALA A 23 -15.41 1.79 20.09
CA ALA A 23 -15.73 3.19 19.79
C ALA A 23 -15.49 3.56 18.32
N TYR A 24 -14.74 2.74 17.58
CA TYR A 24 -14.43 2.95 16.16
C TYR A 24 -15.30 2.11 15.23
N GLU A 25 -16.18 1.28 15.77
CA GLU A 25 -16.93 0.31 14.98
C GLU A 25 -18.02 1.01 14.15
N GLY A 26 -18.09 0.65 12.86
CA GLY A 26 -19.03 1.24 11.91
C GLY A 26 -18.66 2.64 11.38
N LEU A 27 -17.57 3.25 11.86
CA LEU A 27 -17.11 4.54 11.36
C LEU A 27 -16.34 4.40 10.03
N ASP A 28 -16.57 5.34 9.11
CA ASP A 28 -15.76 5.46 7.90
C ASP A 28 -14.40 6.12 8.18
N TYR A 29 -13.48 6.01 7.23
CA TYR A 29 -12.11 6.51 7.38
C TYR A 29 -12.02 8.05 7.49
N HIS A 30 -12.98 8.81 6.98
CA HIS A 30 -13.01 10.27 7.17
C HIS A 30 -13.47 10.64 8.57
N ALA A 31 -14.50 9.97 9.10
CA ALA A 31 -14.97 10.14 10.46
C ALA A 31 -13.86 9.77 11.47
N LEU A 32 -13.17 8.66 11.26
CA LEU A 32 -12.04 8.24 12.10
C LEU A 32 -10.88 9.25 12.09
N ASN A 33 -10.52 9.80 10.92
CA ASN A 33 -9.52 10.85 10.85
C ASN A 33 -9.98 12.15 11.52
N ALA A 34 -11.27 12.49 11.46
CA ALA A 34 -11.81 13.67 12.13
C ALA A 34 -11.70 13.60 13.66
N MET A 35 -11.66 12.40 14.25
CA MET A 35 -11.47 12.19 15.70
C MET A 35 -10.14 12.75 16.23
N LEU A 36 -9.13 12.95 15.36
CA LEU A 36 -7.88 13.63 15.73
C LEU A 36 -8.11 15.08 16.21
N ASN A 37 -9.21 15.70 15.78
CA ASN A 37 -9.59 17.06 16.20
C ASN A 37 -10.37 17.06 17.53
N LEU A 38 -10.65 15.89 18.13
CA LEU A 38 -11.39 15.74 19.37
C LEU A 38 -10.47 15.15 20.46
N TYR A 39 -10.44 15.81 21.62
CA TYR A 39 -9.75 15.28 22.79
C TYR A 39 -10.60 14.22 23.48
N ASP A 40 -9.93 13.19 24.01
CA ASP A 40 -10.57 12.19 24.87
C ASP A 40 -10.87 12.74 26.28
N ALA A 41 -11.41 11.89 27.16
CA ALA A 41 -11.76 12.24 28.53
C ALA A 41 -10.54 12.71 29.38
N ASP A 42 -9.32 12.34 28.98
CA ASP A 42 -8.07 12.74 29.63
C ASP A 42 -7.45 13.98 28.96
N GLY A 43 -8.10 14.57 27.96
CA GLY A 43 -7.59 15.72 27.22
C GLY A 43 -6.50 15.37 26.20
N LYS A 44 -6.42 14.11 25.72
CA LYS A 44 -5.39 13.64 24.78
C LYS A 44 -5.91 13.47 23.36
N ILE A 45 -5.01 13.63 22.40
CA ILE A 45 -5.27 13.39 20.98
C ILE A 45 -5.41 11.88 20.74
N GLN A 46 -6.43 11.51 19.96
CA GLN A 46 -6.77 10.12 19.69
C GLN A 46 -5.96 9.54 18.51
N PHE A 47 -4.65 9.37 18.68
CA PHE A 47 -3.77 8.87 17.60
C PHE A 47 -4.12 7.47 17.07
N ASP A 48 -4.70 6.61 17.91
CA ASP A 48 -5.17 5.29 17.47
C ASP A 48 -6.33 5.39 16.46
N ALA A 49 -7.10 6.48 16.47
CA ALA A 49 -8.13 6.73 15.48
C ALA A 49 -7.53 6.96 14.08
N ASP A 50 -6.36 7.61 13.97
CA ASP A 50 -5.66 7.79 12.69
C ASP A 50 -5.16 6.46 12.11
N LYS A 51 -4.56 5.61 12.95
CA LYS A 51 -4.16 4.24 12.55
C LYS A 51 -5.37 3.43 12.09
N ARG A 52 -6.52 3.60 12.76
CA ARG A 52 -7.76 2.96 12.36
C ARG A 52 -8.29 3.54 11.05
N ALA A 53 -8.24 4.86 10.86
CA ALA A 53 -8.62 5.54 9.62
C ALA A 53 -7.79 5.04 8.44
N ALA A 54 -6.47 4.93 8.58
CA ALA A 54 -5.59 4.36 7.56
C ALA A 54 -6.03 2.94 7.18
N ARG A 55 -6.26 2.07 8.18
CA ARG A 55 -6.73 0.70 7.95
C ARG A 55 -8.08 0.65 7.22
N GLU A 56 -9.06 1.41 7.69
CA GLU A 56 -10.40 1.45 7.09
C GLU A 56 -10.38 2.03 5.69
N TYR A 57 -9.51 3.01 5.41
CA TYR A 57 -9.31 3.52 4.06
C TYR A 57 -8.86 2.41 3.09
N PHE A 58 -7.99 1.50 3.55
CA PHE A 58 -7.60 0.36 2.71
C PHE A 58 -8.75 -0.63 2.47
N LEU A 59 -9.54 -0.94 3.51
CA LEU A 59 -10.62 -1.93 3.41
C LEU A 59 -11.84 -1.42 2.63
N GLN A 60 -12.22 -0.17 2.87
CA GLN A 60 -13.42 0.44 2.32
C GLN A 60 -13.19 1.06 0.94
N HIS A 61 -11.95 1.49 0.64
CA HIS A 61 -11.66 2.21 -0.61
C HIS A 61 -10.55 1.56 -1.43
N VAL A 62 -9.31 1.51 -0.93
CA VAL A 62 -8.15 1.13 -1.77
C VAL A 62 -8.28 -0.28 -2.34
N ASN A 63 -8.52 -1.29 -1.48
CA ASN A 63 -8.54 -2.69 -1.92
C ASN A 63 -9.68 -2.96 -2.91
N GLN A 64 -10.82 -2.28 -2.77
CA GLN A 64 -11.98 -2.45 -3.65
C GLN A 64 -11.75 -1.82 -5.04
N ASN A 65 -10.96 -0.75 -5.09
CA ASN A 65 -10.67 0.01 -6.31
C ASN A 65 -9.33 -0.33 -6.96
N THR A 66 -8.54 -1.24 -6.38
CA THR A 66 -7.29 -1.72 -7.00
C THR A 66 -7.61 -2.82 -8.01
N VAL A 67 -6.92 -2.84 -9.15
CA VAL A 67 -7.01 -3.94 -10.13
C VAL A 67 -6.22 -5.14 -9.61
N PHE A 68 -6.82 -6.33 -9.70
CA PHE A 68 -6.15 -7.58 -9.34
C PHE A 68 -5.58 -8.25 -10.59
N PHE A 69 -4.36 -8.76 -10.48
CA PHE A 69 -3.67 -9.56 -11.48
C PHE A 69 -3.25 -10.88 -10.85
N HIS A 70 -3.24 -11.98 -11.61
CA HIS A 70 -2.88 -13.31 -11.10
C HIS A 70 -1.37 -13.47 -10.91
N SER A 71 -0.55 -12.68 -11.61
CA SER A 71 0.91 -12.71 -11.49
C SER A 71 1.55 -11.34 -11.75
N LEU A 72 2.81 -11.19 -11.33
CA LEU A 72 3.62 -10.02 -11.67
C LEU A 72 3.77 -9.88 -13.20
N LYS A 73 4.02 -10.99 -13.89
CA LYS A 73 4.18 -10.99 -15.35
C LYS A 73 2.94 -10.46 -16.06
N GLU A 74 1.76 -11.00 -15.72
CA GLU A 74 0.48 -10.54 -16.28
C GLU A 74 0.28 -9.03 -16.05
N ARG A 75 0.61 -8.54 -14.85
CA ARG A 75 0.53 -7.11 -14.53
C ARG A 75 1.47 -6.29 -15.42
N LEU A 76 2.75 -6.64 -15.47
CA LEU A 76 3.74 -5.87 -16.24
C LEU A 76 3.40 -5.87 -17.73
N ASP A 77 3.03 -7.04 -18.28
CA ASP A 77 2.59 -7.17 -19.66
C ASP A 77 1.38 -6.25 -19.94
N TYR A 78 0.36 -6.28 -19.08
CA TYR A 78 -0.81 -5.40 -19.20
C TYR A 78 -0.44 -3.92 -19.15
N LEU A 79 0.43 -3.53 -18.21
CA LEU A 79 0.81 -2.12 -18.02
C LEU A 79 1.62 -1.58 -19.19
N VAL A 80 2.49 -2.39 -19.79
CA VAL A 80 3.24 -2.01 -21.00
C VAL A 80 2.32 -2.00 -22.22
N GLU A 81 1.51 -3.04 -22.43
CA GLU A 81 0.61 -3.14 -23.59
C GLU A 81 -0.43 -2.00 -23.62
N LYS A 82 -0.87 -1.54 -22.45
CA LYS A 82 -1.82 -0.41 -22.31
C LYS A 82 -1.14 0.95 -22.12
N GLU A 83 0.16 1.05 -22.39
CA GLU A 83 0.93 2.31 -22.37
C GLU A 83 0.91 3.03 -21.01
N TYR A 84 0.75 2.28 -19.91
CA TYR A 84 0.90 2.82 -18.56
C TYR A 84 2.36 2.84 -18.11
N TYR A 85 3.13 1.82 -18.48
CA TYR A 85 4.56 1.71 -18.20
C TYR A 85 5.38 1.79 -19.49
N GLU A 86 6.60 2.34 -19.36
CA GLU A 86 7.58 2.36 -20.44
C GLU A 86 8.34 1.02 -20.48
N GLY A 87 8.16 0.26 -21.56
CA GLY A 87 8.79 -1.06 -21.71
C GLY A 87 10.31 -1.03 -21.64
N ALA A 88 10.94 0.03 -22.16
CA ALA A 88 12.40 0.19 -22.18
C ALA A 88 13.04 0.14 -20.78
N VAL A 89 12.35 0.61 -19.74
CA VAL A 89 12.83 0.51 -18.35
C VAL A 89 12.89 -0.94 -17.87
N LEU A 90 11.90 -1.76 -18.26
CA LEU A 90 11.84 -3.16 -17.88
C LEU A 90 12.79 -4.02 -18.72
N ASP A 91 12.96 -3.69 -20.00
CA ASP A 91 13.82 -4.42 -20.94
C ASP A 91 15.31 -4.37 -20.56
N ALA A 92 15.71 -3.40 -19.72
CA ALA A 92 17.06 -3.29 -19.18
C ALA A 92 17.40 -4.38 -18.15
N TYR A 93 16.39 -5.12 -17.65
CA TYR A 93 16.56 -6.12 -16.59
C TYR A 93 16.01 -7.48 -16.99
N SER A 94 16.55 -8.54 -16.38
CA SER A 94 15.92 -9.85 -16.48
C SER A 94 14.59 -9.88 -15.70
N PHE A 95 13.59 -10.61 -16.20
CA PHE A 95 12.33 -10.79 -15.47
C PHE A 95 12.56 -11.43 -14.08
N GLU A 96 13.56 -12.31 -13.94
CA GLU A 96 13.93 -12.93 -12.68
C GLU A 96 14.40 -11.90 -11.64
N PHE A 97 15.22 -10.92 -12.06
CA PHE A 97 15.64 -9.83 -11.20
C PHE A 97 14.45 -8.95 -10.79
N VAL A 98 13.60 -8.56 -11.74
CA VAL A 98 12.39 -7.76 -11.47
C VAL A 98 11.47 -8.48 -10.48
N GLN A 99 11.28 -9.80 -10.65
CA GLN A 99 10.51 -10.63 -9.72
C GLN A 99 11.15 -10.64 -8.33
N LYS A 100 12.46 -10.85 -8.22
CA LYS A 100 13.19 -10.85 -6.94
C LYS A 100 13.09 -9.49 -6.23
N LEU A 101 13.23 -8.39 -6.96
CA LEU A 101 13.12 -7.03 -6.42
C LEU A 101 11.68 -6.73 -5.95
N ASN A 102 10.67 -7.14 -6.74
CA ASN A 102 9.28 -7.04 -6.36
C ASN A 102 9.00 -7.84 -5.08
N ASP A 103 9.45 -9.09 -5.01
CA ASP A 103 9.26 -9.94 -3.82
C ASP A 103 9.96 -9.35 -2.59
N LEU A 104 11.15 -8.77 -2.77
CA LEU A 104 11.85 -8.04 -1.72
C LEU A 104 11.03 -6.85 -1.21
N ALA A 105 10.49 -6.02 -2.10
CA ALA A 105 9.66 -4.86 -1.72
C ALA A 105 8.43 -5.31 -0.92
N TYR A 106 7.70 -6.31 -1.41
CA TYR A 106 6.51 -6.84 -0.75
C TYR A 106 6.82 -7.58 0.56
N SER A 107 8.02 -8.19 0.69
CA SER A 107 8.46 -8.85 1.92
C SER A 107 8.54 -7.88 3.11
N LYS A 108 8.72 -6.57 2.86
CA LYS A 108 8.76 -5.54 3.90
C LYS A 108 7.40 -5.30 4.56
N LYS A 109 6.31 -5.79 3.95
CA LYS A 109 4.94 -5.65 4.47
C LYS A 109 4.62 -4.21 4.87
N PHE A 110 4.98 -3.27 4.00
CA PHE A 110 4.88 -1.84 4.29
C PHE A 110 3.45 -1.46 4.72
N ARG A 111 3.35 -0.55 5.69
CA ARG A 111 2.10 0.03 6.15
C ARG A 111 2.31 1.53 6.28
N PHE A 112 1.39 2.30 5.71
CA PHE A 112 1.35 3.73 5.99
C PHE A 112 1.09 3.95 7.48
N GLU A 113 1.91 4.80 8.09
CA GLU A 113 1.80 5.12 9.52
C GLU A 113 0.59 6.00 9.82
N THR A 114 0.11 6.76 8.84
CA THR A 114 -0.99 7.73 8.99
C THR A 114 -2.01 7.62 7.86
N PHE A 115 -3.26 8.01 8.14
CA PHE A 115 -4.29 8.08 7.11
C PHE A 115 -3.91 9.09 6.03
N LEU A 116 -3.40 10.27 6.43
CA LEU A 116 -3.04 11.31 5.48
C LEU A 116 -1.95 10.86 4.51
N GLY A 117 -0.94 10.11 4.98
CA GLY A 117 0.10 9.55 4.11
C GLY A 117 -0.47 8.61 3.05
N ALA A 118 -1.32 7.66 3.47
CA ALA A 118 -2.01 6.76 2.54
C ALA A 118 -2.91 7.53 1.56
N PHE A 119 -3.74 8.44 2.08
CA PHE A 119 -4.67 9.22 1.28
C PHE A 119 -3.94 10.04 0.22
N LYS A 120 -2.86 10.74 0.58
CA LYS A 120 -2.05 11.50 -0.38
C LYS A 120 -1.42 10.63 -1.45
N TYR A 121 -0.84 9.48 -1.06
CA TYR A 121 -0.28 8.54 -2.03
C TYR A 121 -1.32 8.10 -3.07
N TYR A 122 -2.48 7.61 -2.63
CA TYR A 122 -3.50 7.08 -3.54
C TYR A 122 -4.27 8.17 -4.30
N THR A 123 -4.31 9.40 -3.80
CA THR A 123 -4.97 10.49 -4.51
C THR A 123 -4.06 11.15 -5.54
N SER A 124 -2.76 11.24 -5.29
CA SER A 124 -1.85 12.09 -6.08
C SER A 124 -0.64 11.40 -6.71
N TYR A 125 -0.25 10.20 -6.29
CA TYR A 125 1.02 9.57 -6.72
C TYR A 125 0.85 8.21 -7.41
N THR A 126 -0.05 7.37 -6.90
CA THR A 126 -0.25 6.03 -7.44
C THR A 126 -0.75 6.09 -8.88
N LEU A 127 -0.30 5.16 -9.72
CA LEU A 127 -0.83 5.02 -11.07
C LEU A 127 -2.31 4.61 -11.02
N LYS A 128 -3.10 5.24 -11.89
CA LYS A 128 -4.52 4.96 -12.08
C LYS A 128 -4.78 4.59 -13.53
N THR A 129 -5.90 3.90 -13.76
CA THR A 129 -6.45 3.78 -15.11
C THR A 129 -6.67 5.17 -15.71
N PHE A 130 -6.62 5.29 -17.03
CA PHE A 130 -6.77 6.61 -17.69
C PHE A 130 -8.11 7.30 -17.39
N ASP A 131 -9.16 6.54 -17.08
CA ASP A 131 -10.46 7.08 -16.63
C ASP A 131 -10.47 7.49 -15.14
N GLY A 132 -9.37 7.29 -14.43
CA GLY A 132 -9.16 7.66 -13.02
C GLY A 132 -9.90 6.79 -12.01
N LYS A 133 -10.60 5.73 -12.43
CA LYS A 133 -11.51 4.97 -11.56
C LYS A 133 -10.84 3.89 -10.73
N ARG A 134 -9.72 3.33 -11.21
CA ARG A 134 -9.05 2.20 -10.53
C ARG A 134 -7.57 2.47 -10.32
N TYR A 135 -7.03 1.90 -9.25
CA TYR A 135 -5.59 1.90 -8.98
C TYR A 135 -4.92 0.72 -9.69
N LEU A 136 -3.79 0.98 -10.32
CA LEU A 136 -2.97 -0.03 -11.00
C LEU A 136 -1.75 -0.45 -10.17
N GLU A 137 -1.50 0.25 -9.07
CA GLU A 137 -0.32 0.06 -8.22
C GLU A 137 -0.64 0.12 -6.73
N ARG A 138 0.25 -0.50 -5.96
CA ARG A 138 0.49 -0.26 -4.54
C ARG A 138 1.78 0.54 -4.35
N PHE A 139 2.07 0.92 -3.11
CA PHE A 139 3.28 1.69 -2.78
C PHE A 139 4.55 0.95 -3.18
N GLU A 140 4.60 -0.35 -2.91
CA GLU A 140 5.72 -1.22 -3.26
C GLU A 140 6.01 -1.23 -4.76
N ASP A 141 4.97 -1.21 -5.60
CA ASP A 141 5.12 -1.21 -7.06
C ASP A 141 5.77 0.08 -7.58
N ARG A 142 5.33 1.23 -7.03
CA ARG A 142 5.91 2.53 -7.35
C ARG A 142 7.38 2.59 -6.95
N VAL A 143 7.72 2.08 -5.76
CA VAL A 143 9.11 2.00 -5.28
C VAL A 143 9.96 1.15 -6.22
N VAL A 144 9.48 -0.04 -6.61
CA VAL A 144 10.20 -0.93 -7.54
C VAL A 144 10.46 -0.25 -8.87
N MET A 145 9.42 0.33 -9.50
CA MET A 145 9.60 0.99 -10.80
C MET A 145 10.50 2.22 -10.74
N THR A 146 10.43 2.99 -9.65
CA THR A 146 11.34 4.11 -9.44
C THR A 146 12.78 3.63 -9.28
N ALA A 147 13.03 2.54 -8.55
CA ALA A 147 14.35 1.96 -8.42
C ALA A 147 14.90 1.49 -9.77
N LEU A 148 14.11 0.73 -10.54
CA LEU A 148 14.51 0.25 -11.86
C LEU A 148 14.82 1.40 -12.83
N ALA A 149 14.00 2.46 -12.83
CA ALA A 149 14.22 3.62 -13.70
C ALA A 149 15.48 4.41 -13.32
N LEU A 150 15.80 4.52 -12.03
CA LEU A 150 16.98 5.27 -11.56
C LEU A 150 18.28 4.48 -11.68
N ALA A 151 18.21 3.15 -11.56
CA ALA A 151 19.40 2.28 -11.63
C ALA A 151 19.83 1.98 -13.08
N ASP A 152 18.99 2.25 -14.08
CA ASP A 152 19.36 2.22 -15.52
C ASP A 152 20.04 0.91 -15.97
N GLY A 153 19.55 -0.24 -15.50
CA GLY A 153 20.08 -1.57 -15.79
C GLY A 153 21.14 -2.06 -14.81
N ASP A 154 21.54 -1.26 -13.81
CA ASP A 154 22.41 -1.69 -12.73
C ASP A 154 21.65 -2.49 -11.67
N GLU A 155 22.10 -3.71 -11.39
CA GLU A 155 21.47 -4.64 -10.44
C GLU A 155 22.16 -4.64 -9.06
N ASP A 156 23.30 -3.96 -8.89
CA ASP A 156 24.17 -3.99 -7.70
C ASP A 156 24.02 -2.79 -6.73
#